data_AF-A0A2V6HWG9-F1
#
_entry.id   AF-A0A2V6HWG9-F1
#
_cell.length_a   1.000
_cell.length_b   1.000
_cell.length_c   1.000
_cell.angle_alpha   90.00
_cell.angle_beta   90.00
_cell.angle_gamma   90.00
#
_symmetry.space_group_name_H-M   'P 1'
#
loop_
_entity.id
_entity.type
_entity.pdbx_description
1 polymer ?
#
loop_
_entity_poly.entity_id
_entity_poly.type
_entity_poly.pdbx_seq_one_letter_code
_entity_poly.pdbx_strand_id
1 'polypeptide(L)'
;MSKKNGLPETLLEAINYFSDEDNAFDFMKSIRWPSGTVKCPRCSSEDVLFISTRRIWKCKHCATNKQFSVKVGTVMEDSPIKLDKWLAAFWLIANAKNGISSYELHRALGVTQKTGWFMLHRIRLAMQEGTISKMRGICEADETYIGAKARYMHKDKRTGVGHAGLKKTAVQGILERTTPRKHSRVVLKVVPNTRRPYVIR
;
A
#
# COMPACT_ATOMS: atom_id res chain seq x y z
N MET A 1 3.88 -14.96 36.79
CA MET A 1 4.31 -13.88 35.87
C MET A 1 3.10 -13.48 35.04
N SER A 2 2.48 -12.35 35.38
CA SER A 2 1.24 -11.88 34.76
C SER A 2 1.49 -11.51 33.30
N LYS A 3 0.91 -12.23 32.34
CA LYS A 3 0.94 -11.84 30.92
C LYS A 3 0.23 -10.50 30.80
N LYS A 4 0.99 -9.41 30.55
CA LYS A 4 0.40 -8.25 29.90
C LYS A 4 -0.20 -8.76 28.59
N ASN A 5 -1.41 -8.34 28.23
CA ASN A 5 -1.99 -8.58 26.90
C ASN A 5 -1.14 -7.85 25.86
N GLY A 6 0.03 -8.43 25.55
CA GLY A 6 1.10 -7.84 24.77
C GLY A 6 1.12 -8.43 23.38
N LEU A 7 1.42 -7.56 22.42
CA LEU A 7 1.73 -7.97 21.05
C LEU A 7 2.92 -8.96 21.05
N PRO A 8 2.98 -9.88 20.08
CA PRO A 8 4.06 -10.86 20.02
C PRO A 8 5.43 -10.17 19.80
N GLU A 9 6.44 -10.54 20.59
CA GLU A 9 7.79 -9.97 20.50
C GLU A 9 8.71 -10.85 19.64
N THR A 10 8.49 -12.17 19.66
CA THR A 10 9.29 -13.13 18.90
C THR A 10 8.52 -13.70 17.70
N LEU A 11 9.25 -14.29 16.74
CA LEU A 11 8.65 -14.94 15.57
C LEU A 11 7.69 -16.07 15.97
N LEU A 12 8.08 -16.91 16.94
CA LEU A 12 7.27 -18.04 17.39
C LEU A 12 5.99 -17.56 18.07
N GLU A 13 6.07 -16.53 18.91
CA GLU A 13 4.90 -15.90 19.49
C GLU A 13 3.99 -15.30 18.42
N ALA A 14 4.55 -14.65 17.39
CA ALA A 14 3.76 -14.07 16.31
C ALA A 14 3.01 -15.13 15.52
N ILE A 15 3.67 -16.24 15.18
CA ILE A 15 3.04 -17.38 14.49
C ILE A 15 1.89 -17.93 15.33
N ASN A 16 2.13 -18.18 16.62
CA ASN A 16 1.11 -18.73 17.51
C ASN A 16 -0.05 -17.74 17.73
N TYR A 17 0.24 -16.46 17.95
CA TYR A 17 -0.76 -15.42 18.17
C TYR A 17 -1.66 -15.21 16.96
N PHE A 18 -1.08 -15.15 15.76
CA PHE A 18 -1.85 -14.96 14.51
C PHE A 18 -2.48 -16.24 13.96
N SER A 19 -2.17 -17.40 14.54
CA SER A 19 -2.85 -18.65 14.17
C SER A 19 -4.33 -18.66 14.58
N ASP A 20 -4.67 -17.89 15.62
CA ASP A 20 -6.06 -17.61 16.01
C ASP A 20 -6.64 -16.49 15.13
N GLU A 21 -7.72 -16.81 14.43
CA GLU A 21 -8.39 -15.88 13.50
C GLU A 21 -8.99 -14.66 14.22
N ASP A 22 -9.39 -14.79 15.50
CA ASP A 22 -9.96 -13.69 16.27
C ASP A 22 -8.86 -12.72 16.71
N ASN A 23 -7.72 -13.23 17.20
CA ASN A 23 -6.54 -12.40 17.51
C ASN A 23 -6.01 -11.66 16.29
N ALA A 24 -5.92 -12.34 15.14
CA ALA A 24 -5.49 -11.75 13.88
C ALA A 24 -6.47 -10.65 13.41
N PHE A 25 -7.77 -10.88 13.56
CA PHE A 25 -8.81 -9.92 13.20
C PHE A 25 -8.78 -8.68 14.10
N ASP A 26 -8.70 -8.86 15.43
CA ASP A 26 -8.68 -7.77 16.40
C ASP A 26 -7.39 -6.95 16.29
N PHE A 27 -6.25 -7.60 16.06
CA PHE A 27 -4.99 -6.91 15.76
C PHE A 27 -5.10 -6.06 14.48
N MET A 28 -5.67 -6.61 13.41
CA MET A 28 -5.88 -5.84 12.18
C MET A 28 -6.87 -4.68 12.37
N LYS A 29 -7.91 -4.89 13.18
CA LYS A 29 -8.89 -3.85 13.49
C LYS A 29 -8.26 -2.70 14.28
N SER A 30 -7.39 -3.00 15.26
CA SER A 30 -6.74 -1.98 16.08
C SER A 30 -5.76 -1.11 15.28
N ILE A 31 -4.98 -1.72 14.37
CA ILE A 31 -4.09 -0.98 13.47
C ILE A 31 -4.90 -0.09 12.52
N ARG A 32 -5.98 -0.64 11.98
CA ARG A 32 -6.76 0.03 10.93
C ARG A 32 -7.62 1.18 11.46
N TRP A 33 -8.19 1.02 12.64
CA TRP A 33 -9.02 2.01 13.30
C TRP A 33 -8.54 2.22 14.74
N PRO A 34 -7.45 2.99 14.94
CA PRO A 34 -6.89 3.24 16.27
C PRO A 34 -7.87 3.93 17.23
N SER A 35 -8.82 4.71 16.70
CA SER A 35 -9.88 5.36 17.48
C SER A 35 -11.00 4.42 17.92
N GLY A 36 -10.96 3.13 17.56
CA GLY A 36 -12.00 2.14 17.84
C GLY A 36 -13.24 2.22 16.94
N THR A 37 -13.52 3.38 16.35
CA THR A 37 -14.66 3.59 15.45
C THR A 37 -14.41 3.02 14.06
N VAL A 38 -15.17 1.99 13.68
CA VAL A 38 -15.08 1.36 12.37
C VAL A 38 -15.73 2.25 11.32
N LYS A 39 -14.95 2.69 10.34
CA LYS A 39 -15.42 3.49 9.20
C LYS A 39 -15.50 2.63 7.95
N CYS A 40 -16.63 2.71 7.24
CA CYS A 40 -16.77 2.08 5.94
C CYS A 40 -15.68 2.60 5.00
N PRO A 41 -14.86 1.74 4.38
CA PRO A 41 -13.74 2.21 3.58
C PRO A 41 -14.18 2.91 2.28
N ARG A 42 -15.43 2.70 1.84
CA ARG A 42 -15.99 3.29 0.61
C ARG A 42 -16.58 4.68 0.84
N CYS A 43 -17.54 4.79 1.76
CA CYS A 43 -18.24 6.06 2.01
C CYS A 43 -17.77 6.80 3.27
N SER A 44 -16.86 6.22 4.06
CA SER A 44 -16.37 6.77 5.35
C SER A 44 -17.44 6.94 6.44
N SER A 45 -18.67 6.42 6.25
CA SER A 45 -19.71 6.39 7.28
C SER A 45 -19.35 5.44 8.43
N GLU A 46 -19.76 5.82 9.64
CA GLU A 46 -19.61 5.05 10.88
C GLU A 46 -20.80 4.11 11.12
N ASP A 47 -21.89 4.25 10.34
CA ASP A 47 -23.09 3.41 10.43
C ASP A 47 -22.87 2.05 9.77
N VAL A 48 -22.16 1.19 10.50
CA VAL A 48 -21.82 -0.16 10.07
C VAL A 48 -22.33 -1.20 11.08
N LEU A 49 -22.94 -2.25 10.57
CA LEU A 49 -23.36 -3.41 11.36
C LEU A 49 -22.30 -4.50 11.26
N PHE A 50 -21.80 -5.00 12.39
CA PHE A 50 -20.86 -6.11 12.39
C PHE A 50 -21.60 -7.46 12.34
N ILE A 51 -21.14 -8.34 11.45
CA ILE A 51 -21.63 -9.70 11.29
C ILE A 51 -20.53 -10.63 11.81
N SER A 52 -20.65 -11.06 13.07
CA SER A 52 -19.65 -11.85 13.79
C SER A 52 -19.34 -13.19 13.09
N THR A 53 -20.36 -13.89 12.60
CA THR A 53 -20.22 -15.21 11.96
C THR A 53 -19.27 -15.26 10.77
N ARG A 54 -19.09 -14.12 10.09
CA ARG A 54 -18.20 -14.00 8.92
C ARG A 54 -17.07 -12.98 9.12
N ARG A 55 -16.99 -12.33 10.28
CA ARG A 55 -16.03 -11.25 10.59
C ARG A 55 -16.01 -10.14 9.52
N ILE A 56 -17.21 -9.73 9.10
CA ILE A 56 -17.43 -8.66 8.11
C ILE A 56 -18.37 -7.59 8.65
N TRP A 57 -18.29 -6.40 8.08
CA TRP A 57 -19.22 -5.31 8.34
C TRP A 57 -20.15 -5.08 7.16
N LYS A 58 -21.37 -4.66 7.44
CA LYS A 58 -22.36 -4.20 6.46
C LYS A 58 -22.62 -2.71 6.69
N CYS A 59 -22.24 -1.88 5.73
CA CYS A 59 -22.53 -0.45 5.73
C CYS A 59 -24.00 -0.19 5.35
N LYS A 60 -24.67 0.68 6.10
CA LYS A 60 -26.06 1.09 5.82
C LYS A 60 -26.16 2.14 4.70
N HIS A 61 -25.13 2.96 4.53
CA HIS A 61 -25.12 4.09 3.57
C HIS A 61 -24.71 3.73 2.13
N CYS A 62 -23.89 2.70 1.92
CA CYS A 62 -23.47 2.34 0.56
C CYS A 62 -24.66 1.78 -0.24
N ALA A 63 -24.88 2.27 -1.47
CA ALA A 63 -25.91 1.74 -2.37
C ALA A 63 -25.54 0.33 -2.89
N THR A 64 -24.31 0.19 -3.39
CA THR A 64 -23.74 -1.07 -3.89
C THR A 64 -22.66 -1.61 -2.96
N ASN A 65 -22.45 -2.92 -2.98
CA ASN A 65 -21.42 -3.61 -2.19
C ASN A 65 -21.44 -3.21 -0.71
N LYS A 66 -22.53 -3.48 0.00
CA LYS A 66 -22.70 -3.05 1.40
C LYS A 66 -21.73 -3.74 2.36
N GLN A 67 -21.23 -4.92 2.02
CA GLN A 67 -20.37 -5.72 2.89
C GLN A 67 -18.88 -5.46 2.66
N PHE A 68 -18.08 -5.39 3.72
CA PHE A 68 -16.62 -5.33 3.65
C PHE A 68 -15.97 -6.12 4.80
N SER A 69 -14.81 -6.71 4.52
CA SER A 69 -13.93 -7.31 5.53
C SER A 69 -12.85 -6.31 5.98
N VAL A 70 -12.08 -6.70 6.99
CA VAL A 70 -10.95 -5.91 7.51
C VAL A 70 -9.85 -5.70 6.46
N LYS A 71 -9.85 -6.49 5.38
CA LYS A 71 -8.90 -6.37 4.26
C LYS A 71 -9.30 -5.32 3.24
N VAL A 72 -10.58 -5.00 3.09
CA VAL A 72 -11.09 -4.11 2.01
C VAL A 72 -10.46 -2.73 2.12
N GLY A 73 -9.82 -2.21 1.08
CA GLY A 73 -9.10 -0.94 1.10
C GLY A 73 -7.68 -0.99 1.67
N THR A 74 -7.17 -2.19 1.96
CA THR A 74 -5.78 -2.40 2.34
C THR A 74 -5.00 -3.10 1.22
N VAL A 75 -3.69 -3.23 1.39
CA VAL A 75 -2.84 -4.08 0.55
C VAL A 75 -3.17 -5.58 0.60
N MET A 76 -4.10 -6.01 1.46
CA MET A 76 -4.60 -7.39 1.51
C MET A 76 -5.94 -7.56 0.80
N GLU A 77 -6.53 -6.47 0.30
CA GLU A 77 -7.79 -6.53 -0.44
C GLU A 77 -7.66 -7.40 -1.69
N ASP A 78 -8.75 -8.11 -2.00
CA ASP A 78 -8.87 -9.02 -3.15
C ASP A 78 -7.86 -10.17 -3.16
N SER A 79 -7.46 -10.62 -1.96
CA SER A 79 -6.59 -11.76 -1.77
C SER A 79 -7.33 -12.88 -1.02
N PRO A 80 -7.36 -14.11 -1.55
CA PRO A 80 -7.95 -15.27 -0.85
C PRO A 80 -7.09 -15.74 0.34
N ILE A 81 -5.82 -15.29 0.41
CA ILE A 81 -4.88 -15.62 1.49
C ILE A 81 -5.43 -15.14 2.84
N LYS A 82 -5.46 -16.03 3.84
CA LYS A 82 -5.90 -15.78 5.21
C LYS A 82 -5.02 -14.75 5.96
N LEU A 83 -5.53 -14.18 7.06
CA LEU A 83 -4.86 -13.11 7.81
C LEU A 83 -3.61 -13.61 8.54
N ASP A 84 -3.63 -14.82 9.08
CA ASP A 84 -2.48 -15.52 9.65
C ASP A 84 -1.21 -15.39 8.79
N LYS A 85 -1.31 -15.76 7.51
CA LYS A 85 -0.20 -15.73 6.55
C LYS A 85 0.19 -14.31 6.20
N TRP A 86 -0.78 -13.40 6.05
CA TRP A 86 -0.48 -11.98 5.80
C TRP A 86 0.29 -11.36 6.97
N LEU A 87 -0.16 -11.56 8.20
CA LEU A 87 0.45 -11.01 9.39
C LEU A 87 1.83 -11.61 9.66
N ALA A 88 1.97 -12.94 9.47
CA ALA A 88 3.29 -13.57 9.50
C ALA A 88 4.23 -13.02 8.42
N ALA A 89 3.73 -12.78 7.20
CA ALA A 89 4.51 -12.16 6.14
C ALA A 89 4.96 -10.73 6.50
N PHE A 90 4.06 -9.91 7.04
CA PHE A 90 4.38 -8.58 7.53
C PHE A 90 5.47 -8.64 8.61
N TRP A 91 5.33 -9.54 9.58
CA TRP A 91 6.32 -9.71 10.65
C TRP A 91 7.70 -10.07 10.08
N LEU A 92 7.77 -11.06 9.18
CA LEU A 92 9.03 -11.50 8.56
C LEU A 92 9.72 -10.38 7.78
N ILE A 93 8.95 -9.63 6.97
CA ILE A 93 9.51 -8.56 6.14
C ILE A 93 9.93 -7.36 7.00
N ALA A 94 9.15 -7.00 8.02
CA ALA A 94 9.44 -5.86 8.88
C ALA A 94 10.67 -6.09 9.79
N ASN A 95 10.91 -7.34 10.21
CA ASN A 95 12.04 -7.69 11.08
C ASN A 95 13.31 -8.11 10.30
N ALA A 96 13.24 -8.27 8.99
CA ALA A 96 14.40 -8.64 8.17
C ALA A 96 15.27 -7.41 7.83
N LYS A 97 16.37 -7.23 8.56
CA LYS A 97 17.34 -6.12 8.33
C LYS A 97 17.84 -6.03 6.89
N ASN A 98 18.12 -7.17 6.27
CA ASN A 98 18.67 -7.25 4.91
C ASN A 98 17.57 -7.46 3.84
N GLY A 99 16.31 -7.45 4.25
CA GLY A 99 15.18 -7.89 3.43
C GLY A 99 15.09 -9.42 3.29
N ILE A 100 13.93 -9.87 2.81
CA ILE A 100 13.63 -11.28 2.55
C ILE A 100 13.25 -11.47 1.08
N SER A 101 13.75 -12.51 0.43
CA SER A 101 13.38 -12.85 -0.94
C SER A 101 11.98 -13.49 -1.01
N SER A 102 11.35 -13.48 -2.19
CA SER A 102 10.07 -14.18 -2.37
C SER A 102 10.20 -15.69 -2.22
N TYR A 103 11.40 -16.23 -2.51
CA TYR A 103 11.76 -17.63 -2.32
C TYR A 103 11.78 -18.03 -0.84
N GLU A 104 12.39 -17.21 0.01
CA GLU A 104 12.39 -17.45 1.46
C GLU A 104 10.98 -17.28 2.04
N LEU A 105 10.25 -16.25 1.62
CA LEU A 105 8.91 -15.97 2.13
C LEU A 105 7.93 -17.11 1.82
N HIS A 106 7.95 -17.68 0.61
CA HIS A 106 7.03 -18.76 0.28
C HIS A 106 7.33 -20.04 1.05
N ARG A 107 8.63 -20.34 1.30
CA ARG A 107 9.04 -21.50 2.10
C ARG A 107 8.61 -21.33 3.56
N ALA A 108 8.81 -20.13 4.11
CA ALA A 108 8.44 -19.82 5.49
C ALA A 108 6.92 -19.92 5.73
N LEU A 109 6.09 -19.48 4.77
CA LEU A 109 4.63 -19.45 4.91
C LEU A 109 3.91 -20.69 4.37
N GLY A 110 4.64 -21.62 3.74
CA GLY A 110 4.05 -22.78 3.06
C GLY A 110 3.04 -22.36 1.99
N VAL A 111 3.41 -21.42 1.12
CA VAL A 111 2.60 -20.99 -0.03
C VAL A 111 3.38 -21.19 -1.33
N THR A 112 2.70 -21.04 -2.47
CA THR A 112 3.40 -21.06 -3.76
C THR A 112 4.35 -19.86 -3.87
N GLN A 113 5.44 -20.03 -4.62
CA GLN A 113 6.40 -18.94 -4.86
C GLN A 113 5.70 -17.70 -5.44
N LYS A 114 4.74 -17.89 -6.37
CA LYS A 114 3.95 -16.80 -6.97
C LYS A 114 3.15 -16.03 -5.92
N THR A 115 2.54 -16.75 -4.97
CA THR A 115 1.84 -16.15 -3.83
C THR A 115 2.79 -15.36 -2.93
N GLY A 116 3.94 -15.94 -2.59
CA GLY A 116 4.98 -15.25 -1.81
C GLY A 116 5.46 -13.97 -2.49
N TRP A 117 5.72 -14.02 -3.81
CA TRP A 117 6.09 -12.86 -4.61
C TRP A 117 5.00 -11.77 -4.60
N PHE A 118 3.73 -12.16 -4.80
CA PHE A 118 2.59 -11.25 -4.73
C PHE A 118 2.48 -10.53 -3.37
N MET A 119 2.59 -11.27 -2.26
CA MET A 119 2.56 -10.70 -0.92
C MET A 119 3.73 -9.76 -0.68
N LEU A 120 4.95 -10.20 -1.03
CA LEU A 120 6.19 -9.44 -0.84
C LEU A 120 6.12 -8.08 -1.54
N HIS A 121 5.64 -8.04 -2.78
CA HIS A 121 5.52 -6.79 -3.54
C HIS A 121 4.53 -5.82 -2.88
N ARG A 122 3.36 -6.30 -2.46
CA ARG A 122 2.33 -5.47 -1.83
C ARG A 122 2.76 -4.94 -0.46
N ILE A 123 3.46 -5.76 0.32
CA ILE A 123 3.98 -5.37 1.64
C ILE A 123 5.09 -4.34 1.50
N ARG A 124 6.06 -4.56 0.61
CA ARG A 124 7.15 -3.60 0.38
C ARG A 124 6.63 -2.26 -0.12
N LEU A 125 5.63 -2.26 -1.00
CA LEU A 125 4.98 -1.02 -1.45
C LEU A 125 4.30 -0.30 -0.29
N ALA A 126 3.56 -1.01 0.57
CA ALA A 126 2.95 -0.43 1.76
C ALA A 126 3.98 0.18 2.72
N MET A 127 5.12 -0.48 2.92
CA MET A 127 6.20 0.00 3.77
C MET A 127 6.88 1.25 3.20
N GLN A 128 7.00 1.36 1.87
CA GLN A 128 7.51 2.57 1.22
C GLN A 128 6.57 3.77 1.38
N GLU A 129 5.26 3.54 1.29
CA GLU A 129 4.25 4.59 1.44
C GLU A 129 3.97 4.95 2.92
N GLY A 130 4.43 4.13 3.87
CA GLY A 130 4.14 4.28 5.30
C GLY A 130 2.67 3.99 5.66
N THR A 131 1.89 3.39 4.75
CA THR A 131 0.49 3.04 5.00
C THR A 131 0.07 1.80 4.24
N ILE A 132 -0.80 1.00 4.86
CA ILE A 132 -1.42 -0.17 4.23
C ILE A 132 -2.65 0.20 3.40
N SER A 133 -3.08 1.47 3.43
CA SER A 133 -4.33 1.92 2.81
C SER A 133 -4.12 2.37 1.36
N LYS A 134 -4.91 1.80 0.43
CA LYS A 134 -4.89 2.17 -0.99
C LYS A 134 -5.40 3.60 -1.22
N MET A 135 -4.97 4.23 -2.31
CA MET A 135 -5.62 5.44 -2.86
C MET A 135 -7.03 5.12 -3.34
N ARG A 136 -7.98 6.05 -3.13
CA ARG A 136 -9.41 5.88 -3.44
C ARG A 136 -10.02 7.15 -4.01
N GLY A 137 -11.15 7.00 -4.69
CA GLY A 137 -11.87 8.13 -5.29
C GLY A 137 -11.22 8.56 -6.62
N ILE A 138 -11.24 9.86 -6.89
CA ILE A 138 -10.68 10.42 -8.12
C ILE A 138 -9.17 10.55 -7.93
N CYS A 139 -8.43 9.70 -8.63
CA CYS A 139 -6.98 9.79 -8.70
C CYS A 139 -6.61 10.40 -10.05
N GLU A 140 -5.92 11.53 -10.02
CA GLU A 140 -5.37 12.17 -11.22
C GLU A 140 -3.92 11.75 -11.35
N ALA A 141 -3.56 11.21 -12.50
CA ALA A 141 -2.18 10.92 -12.85
C ALA A 141 -1.73 11.94 -13.89
N ASP A 142 -0.64 12.63 -13.61
CA ASP A 142 -0.04 13.60 -14.53
C ASP A 142 1.48 13.47 -14.49
N GLU A 143 2.12 14.02 -15.49
CA GLU A 143 3.56 14.01 -15.66
C GLU A 143 4.09 15.44 -15.80
N THR A 144 5.16 15.74 -15.07
CA THR A 144 5.83 17.02 -15.16
C THR A 144 7.30 16.84 -15.45
N TYR A 145 7.88 17.81 -16.16
CA TYR A 145 9.28 17.81 -16.55
C TYR A 145 10.03 18.87 -15.75
N ILE A 146 10.80 18.44 -14.75
CA ILE A 146 11.57 19.31 -13.86
C ILE A 146 12.97 19.53 -14.44
N GLY A 147 13.34 20.80 -14.64
CA GLY A 147 14.68 21.18 -15.10
C GLY A 147 14.76 22.63 -15.58
N ALA A 148 15.99 23.11 -15.79
CA ALA A 148 16.28 24.50 -16.15
C ALA A 148 15.54 24.94 -17.44
N LYS A 149 15.19 26.23 -17.50
CA LYS A 149 14.57 26.82 -18.71
C LYS A 149 15.61 26.85 -19.85
N ALA A 150 15.17 26.53 -21.07
CA ALA A 150 16.05 26.51 -22.25
C ALA A 150 16.78 27.85 -22.48
N ARG A 151 16.16 28.97 -22.12
CA ARG A 151 16.76 30.32 -22.20
C ARG A 151 18.01 30.53 -21.33
N TYR A 152 18.19 29.73 -20.28
CA TYR A 152 19.37 29.77 -19.41
C TYR A 152 20.42 28.73 -19.78
N MET A 153 20.20 27.91 -20.81
CA MET A 153 21.20 26.96 -21.31
C MET A 153 22.20 27.68 -22.23
N HIS A 154 23.46 27.25 -22.22
CA HIS A 154 24.48 27.68 -23.20
C HIS A 154 24.00 27.42 -24.63
N LYS A 155 24.33 28.33 -25.55
CA LYS A 155 23.85 28.35 -26.94
C LYS A 155 24.07 26.99 -27.63
N ASP A 156 25.24 26.40 -27.44
CA ASP A 156 25.67 25.13 -28.06
C ASP A 156 24.97 23.89 -27.46
N LYS A 157 24.28 24.05 -26.34
CA LYS A 157 23.50 23.00 -25.67
C LYS A 157 21.99 23.19 -25.86
N ARG A 158 21.54 24.27 -26.51
CA ARG A 158 20.13 24.51 -26.86
C ARG A 158 19.80 23.67 -28.10
N THR A 159 18.93 22.68 -27.93
CA THR A 159 18.56 21.74 -29.01
C THR A 159 17.54 22.29 -30.01
N GLY A 160 17.22 23.60 -29.99
CA GLY A 160 16.33 24.26 -30.96
C GLY A 160 14.84 23.86 -30.91
N VAL A 161 14.49 22.69 -30.35
CA VAL A 161 13.11 22.21 -30.27
C VAL A 161 12.42 22.76 -29.01
N GLY A 162 11.39 23.58 -29.22
CA GLY A 162 10.68 24.36 -28.20
C GLY A 162 9.77 23.59 -27.24
N HIS A 163 9.91 22.27 -27.10
CA HIS A 163 9.03 21.49 -26.23
C HIS A 163 9.79 20.64 -25.21
N ALA A 164 9.15 20.50 -24.05
CA ALA A 164 9.59 19.72 -22.92
C ALA A 164 10.14 18.35 -23.34
N GLY A 165 11.31 17.95 -22.84
CA GLY A 165 11.69 16.53 -22.84
C GLY A 165 13.16 16.19 -23.07
N LEU A 166 13.99 17.04 -23.66
CA LEU A 166 15.32 16.56 -24.07
C LEU A 166 16.39 16.50 -22.95
N LYS A 167 16.22 17.25 -21.84
CA LYS A 167 17.13 17.21 -20.68
C LYS A 167 16.47 17.41 -19.31
N LYS A 168 15.13 17.42 -19.27
CA LYS A 168 14.41 17.59 -18.01
C LYS A 168 14.13 16.22 -17.40
N THR A 169 14.16 16.15 -16.08
CA THR A 169 13.79 14.96 -15.35
C THR A 169 12.28 14.82 -15.40
N ALA A 170 11.78 13.76 -16.03
CA ALA A 170 10.37 13.42 -15.99
C ALA A 170 10.02 12.92 -14.57
N VAL A 171 8.99 13.51 -14.00
CA VAL A 171 8.41 13.13 -12.72
C VAL A 171 6.95 12.83 -12.96
N GLN A 172 6.54 11.61 -12.65
CA GLN A 172 5.13 11.23 -12.64
C GLN A 172 4.56 11.50 -11.26
N GLY A 173 3.40 12.14 -11.20
CA GLY A 173 2.65 12.37 -9.98
C GLY A 173 1.28 11.69 -10.05
N ILE A 174 0.87 11.09 -8.94
CA ILE A 174 -0.52 10.65 -8.74
C ILE A 174 -1.07 11.40 -7.54
N LEU A 175 -2.17 12.13 -7.75
CA LEU A 175 -2.89 12.90 -6.74
C LEU A 175 -4.23 12.23 -6.46
N GLU A 176 -4.45 11.82 -5.20
CA GLU A 176 -5.76 11.47 -4.67
C GLU A 176 -6.51 12.76 -4.31
N ARG A 177 -7.44 13.18 -5.18
CA ARG A 177 -8.31 14.33 -4.89
C ARG A 177 -9.34 13.92 -3.85
N THR A 178 -9.36 14.64 -2.72
CA THR A 178 -10.30 14.37 -1.65
C THR A 178 -11.41 15.43 -1.55
N THR A 179 -12.54 15.05 -0.97
CA THR A 179 -13.58 15.94 -0.44
C THR A 179 -13.07 16.76 0.77
N PRO A 180 -13.76 17.84 1.19
CA PRO A 180 -13.28 18.81 2.19
C PRO A 180 -12.87 18.25 3.56
N ARG A 181 -13.19 16.98 3.86
CA ARG A 181 -12.97 16.34 5.16
C ARG A 181 -11.71 15.46 5.26
N LYS A 182 -10.92 15.27 4.18
CA LYS A 182 -9.59 14.64 4.30
C LYS A 182 -8.54 15.39 3.49
N HIS A 183 -7.30 15.23 3.91
CA HIS A 183 -6.14 15.75 3.22
C HIS A 183 -5.90 14.98 1.91
N SER A 184 -5.63 15.72 0.82
CA SER A 184 -5.19 15.14 -0.43
C SER A 184 -3.83 14.43 -0.27
N ARG A 185 -3.67 13.29 -0.93
CA ARG A 185 -2.41 12.52 -0.92
C ARG A 185 -1.78 12.57 -2.29
N VAL A 186 -0.48 12.88 -2.35
CA VAL A 186 0.31 12.91 -3.58
C VAL A 186 1.45 11.90 -3.47
N VAL A 187 1.60 11.09 -4.51
CA VAL A 187 2.76 10.22 -4.70
C VAL A 187 3.52 10.70 -5.92
N LEU A 188 4.79 11.06 -5.75
CA LEU A 188 5.68 11.48 -6.84
C LEU A 188 6.72 10.40 -7.09
N LYS A 189 6.98 10.10 -8.36
CA LYS A 189 8.02 9.17 -8.78
C LYS A 189 8.83 9.75 -9.92
N VAL A 190 10.14 9.85 -9.73
CA VAL A 190 11.08 10.17 -10.81
C VAL A 190 11.10 8.99 -11.78
N VAL A 191 10.83 9.25 -13.06
CA VAL A 191 10.83 8.21 -14.10
C VAL A 191 12.26 8.03 -14.63
N PRO A 192 12.93 6.91 -14.32
CA PRO A 192 14.28 6.68 -14.81
C PRO A 192 14.27 6.46 -16.33
N ASN A 193 15.38 6.81 -16.98
CA ASN A 193 15.65 6.47 -18.39
C ASN A 193 14.67 7.06 -19.45
N THR A 194 14.11 8.24 -19.22
CA THR A 194 13.31 9.00 -20.22
C THR A 194 14.17 9.68 -21.30
N ARG A 195 15.48 9.44 -21.32
CA ARG A 195 16.39 9.96 -22.35
C ARG A 195 16.23 9.09 -23.60
N ARG A 196 15.85 9.68 -24.74
CA ARG A 196 15.98 8.98 -26.04
C ARG A 196 17.45 8.55 -26.20
N PRO A 197 17.76 7.28 -26.54
CA PRO A 197 19.10 6.93 -26.96
C PRO A 197 19.42 7.79 -28.18
N TYR A 198 20.53 8.52 -28.13
CA TYR A 198 21.07 9.15 -29.31
C TYR A 198 21.43 8.02 -30.28
N VAL A 199 20.63 7.82 -31.32
CA VAL A 199 21.05 7.03 -32.46
C VAL A 199 22.12 7.87 -33.15
N ILE A 200 23.39 7.57 -32.84
CA ILE A 200 24.52 8.07 -33.62
C ILE A 200 24.42 7.33 -34.96
N ARG A 201 24.01 8.05 -36.01
CA ARG A 201 24.27 7.65 -37.40
C ARG A 201 25.60 8.25 -37.81
#